data_AF-A0A845WC64-F1
#
_entry.id   AF-A0A845WC64-F1
#
_cell.length_a   1.000
_cell.length_b   1.000
_cell.length_c   1.000
_cell.angle_alpha   90.00
_cell.angle_beta   90.00
_cell.angle_gamma   90.00
#
_symmetry.space_group_name_H-M   'P 1'
#
loop_
_entity.id
_entity.type
_entity.pdbx_description
1 polymer ?
#
loop_
_entity_poly.entity_id
_entity_poly.type
_entity_poly.pdbx_seq_one_letter_code
_entity_poly.pdbx_strand_id
1 'polypeptide(L)'
;MSEKAIFNDNNTQDNNPSLGYYPPPGWEWQKPAPKTYLEKHDLAKYARVWILNLVEFVHWLPFVPTFILSFLIFQHSSELEALLGSDMQVFLLLLAPLVQTFGGLMGITMHEYEGWQVVFFKNPLDTDFEIRDFNNEWLREVAYKLLFFMQGAGLLAFSLGVFGINKITLLFAIISGVIAFIGPQNPKATFNFNGQPVFPLAVSMLVVFIINALVNFVAYIFLFKSALVAANLPIFLAGIAPILLMLGGVIEGVVAESTFNQWWHFTAVIFLNMGMVAQIYFFGLLW
;
A
#
# COMPACT_ATOMS: atom_id res chain seq x y z
N MET A 1 39.65 -53.10 -14.61
CA MET A 1 39.95 -51.67 -14.81
C MET A 1 38.62 -50.96 -14.97
N SER A 2 38.35 -50.04 -14.05
CA SER A 2 37.07 -49.34 -13.88
C SER A 2 37.02 -48.16 -14.85
N GLU A 3 36.09 -48.19 -15.81
CA GLU A 3 35.68 -46.97 -16.52
C GLU A 3 34.96 -46.05 -15.54
N LYS A 4 35.66 -44.98 -15.14
CA LYS A 4 35.04 -43.83 -14.49
C LYS A 4 34.20 -43.12 -15.55
N ALA A 5 32.89 -43.25 -15.45
CA ALA A 5 31.97 -42.31 -16.08
C ALA A 5 32.23 -40.93 -15.47
N ILE A 6 32.78 -40.03 -16.28
CA ILE A 6 32.88 -38.61 -15.99
C ILE A 6 31.46 -38.05 -16.09
N PHE A 7 30.82 -37.80 -14.94
CA PHE A 7 29.63 -36.96 -14.91
C PHE A 7 30.06 -35.53 -15.25
N ASN A 8 29.69 -35.12 -16.45
CA ASN A 8 29.87 -33.78 -16.96
C ASN A 8 28.73 -32.93 -16.39
N ASP A 9 29.01 -32.22 -15.30
CA ASP A 9 28.06 -31.45 -14.51
C ASP A 9 27.81 -30.07 -15.15
N ASN A 10 27.29 -30.07 -16.38
CA ASN A 10 27.02 -28.85 -17.15
C ASN A 10 25.52 -28.71 -17.45
N ASN A 11 24.92 -27.71 -16.82
CA ASN A 11 23.81 -26.90 -17.36
C ASN A 11 22.54 -27.62 -17.82
N THR A 12 21.85 -28.24 -16.87
CA THR A 12 20.37 -28.14 -16.89
C THR A 12 19.98 -27.29 -15.70
N GLN A 13 19.82 -25.98 -15.92
CA GLN A 13 18.94 -25.18 -15.08
C GLN A 13 17.61 -25.93 -15.08
N ASP A 14 17.28 -26.52 -13.94
CA ASP A 14 16.04 -27.25 -13.75
C ASP A 14 14.92 -26.21 -13.83
N ASN A 15 14.46 -25.93 -15.06
CA ASN A 15 13.36 -25.02 -15.38
C ASN A 15 12.03 -25.64 -14.96
N ASN A 16 12.00 -26.29 -13.80
CA ASN A 16 10.81 -26.84 -13.23
C ASN A 16 10.01 -25.67 -12.65
N PRO A 17 8.86 -25.29 -13.24
CA PRO A 17 8.04 -24.19 -12.73
C PRO A 17 7.45 -24.48 -11.34
N SER A 18 7.66 -25.70 -10.81
CA SER A 18 7.26 -26.11 -9.46
C SER A 18 8.37 -25.88 -8.41
N LEU A 19 9.59 -25.54 -8.80
CA LEU A 19 10.62 -25.07 -7.87
C LEU A 19 10.29 -23.62 -7.52
N GLY A 20 9.68 -23.43 -6.36
CA GLY A 20 9.24 -22.11 -5.88
C GLY A 20 10.39 -21.13 -5.63
N TYR A 21 10.03 -19.88 -5.33
CA TYR A 21 10.97 -18.78 -5.07
C TYR A 21 11.80 -18.95 -3.78
N TYR A 22 11.29 -19.72 -2.81
CA TYR A 22 11.94 -19.89 -1.51
C TYR A 22 13.16 -20.84 -1.59
N PRO A 23 14.29 -20.48 -0.96
CA PRO A 23 15.44 -21.37 -0.89
C PRO A 23 15.12 -22.59 -0.02
N PRO A 24 15.68 -23.79 -0.33
CA PRO A 24 15.48 -24.97 0.50
C PRO A 24 15.86 -24.75 1.98
N PRO A 25 15.16 -25.34 2.96
CA PRO A 25 13.97 -26.20 2.87
C PRO A 25 12.61 -25.53 2.52
N GLY A 26 12.59 -24.25 2.15
CA GLY A 26 11.38 -23.58 1.63
C GLY A 26 10.43 -23.06 2.70
N TRP A 27 10.91 -22.76 3.91
CA TRP A 27 10.09 -22.09 4.92
C TRP A 27 9.89 -20.62 4.58
N GLU A 28 8.74 -20.07 4.97
CA GLU A 28 8.39 -18.66 4.77
C GLU A 28 9.46 -17.68 5.30
N TRP A 29 10.06 -18.02 6.45
CA TRP A 29 11.09 -17.18 7.06
C TRP A 29 12.44 -17.25 6.37
N GLN A 30 12.61 -18.12 5.37
CA GLN A 30 13.80 -18.14 4.54
C GLN A 30 13.60 -17.22 3.35
N LYS A 31 14.34 -16.12 3.32
CA LYS A 31 14.34 -15.20 2.20
C LYS A 31 15.55 -15.49 1.30
N PRO A 32 15.47 -15.21 -0.01
CA PRO A 32 16.57 -15.49 -0.92
C PRO A 32 17.77 -14.60 -0.64
N ALA A 33 18.91 -14.97 -1.24
CA ALA A 33 20.11 -14.17 -1.18
C ALA A 33 19.85 -12.75 -1.73
N PRO A 34 20.58 -11.73 -1.22
CA PRO A 34 20.49 -10.38 -1.76
C PRO A 34 20.68 -10.36 -3.27
N LYS A 35 19.84 -9.58 -3.97
CA LYS A 35 19.97 -9.39 -5.42
C LYS A 35 21.33 -8.79 -5.77
N THR A 36 21.89 -9.16 -6.93
CA THR A 36 23.24 -8.74 -7.37
C THR A 36 23.41 -7.22 -7.37
N TYR A 37 22.34 -6.47 -7.70
CA TYR A 37 22.35 -5.00 -7.66
C TYR A 37 22.68 -4.47 -6.26
N LEU A 38 22.09 -5.05 -5.21
CA LEU A 38 22.33 -4.64 -3.82
C LEU A 38 23.75 -4.90 -3.37
N GLU A 39 24.33 -6.02 -3.79
CA GLU A 39 25.72 -6.37 -3.47
C GLU A 39 26.70 -5.39 -4.13
N LYS A 40 26.51 -5.11 -5.42
CA LYS A 40 27.36 -4.17 -6.19
C LYS A 40 27.35 -2.73 -5.66
N HIS A 41 26.29 -2.35 -4.95
CA HIS A 41 26.10 -0.98 -4.43
C HIS A 41 26.23 -0.88 -2.89
N ASP A 42 26.73 -1.92 -2.21
CA ASP A 42 26.85 -1.96 -0.73
C ASP A 42 25.52 -1.75 0.04
N LEU A 43 24.42 -2.22 -0.55
CA LEU A 43 23.07 -2.14 0.01
C LEU A 43 22.55 -3.49 0.53
N ALA A 44 23.26 -4.59 0.25
CA ALA A 44 22.91 -5.94 0.71
C ALA A 44 22.74 -6.04 2.25
N LYS A 45 23.39 -5.15 3.00
CA LYS A 45 23.22 -5.02 4.46
C LYS A 45 21.77 -4.72 4.89
N TYR A 46 20.96 -4.12 4.03
CA TYR A 46 19.54 -3.83 4.28
C TYR A 46 18.61 -4.97 3.86
N ALA A 47 19.08 -5.95 3.07
CA ALA A 47 18.32 -7.11 2.62
C ALA A 47 18.72 -8.39 3.36
N ARG A 48 19.10 -8.28 4.64
CA ARG A 48 19.37 -9.46 5.48
C ARG A 48 18.05 -10.17 5.78
N VAL A 49 18.07 -11.50 5.81
CA VAL A 49 16.87 -12.35 6.02
C VAL A 49 16.02 -11.90 7.20
N TRP A 50 16.61 -11.60 8.36
CA TRP A 50 15.85 -11.16 9.54
C TRP A 50 15.22 -9.76 9.36
N ILE A 51 15.84 -8.86 8.60
CA ILE A 51 15.29 -7.54 8.28
C ILE A 51 14.08 -7.71 7.35
N LEU A 52 14.23 -8.54 6.31
CA LEU A 52 13.15 -8.80 5.35
C LEU A 52 11.93 -9.42 6.04
N ASN A 53 12.14 -10.40 6.94
CA ASN A 53 11.06 -10.97 7.77
C ASN A 53 10.39 -9.93 8.67
N LEU A 54 11.18 -9.05 9.30
CA LEU A 54 10.62 -7.98 10.14
C LEU A 54 9.77 -7.02 9.32
N VAL A 55 10.27 -6.63 8.14
CA VAL A 55 9.56 -5.74 7.22
C VAL A 55 8.27 -6.39 6.73
N GLU A 56 8.32 -7.64 6.30
CA GLU A 56 7.12 -8.40 5.94
C GLU A 56 6.11 -8.41 7.08
N PHE A 57 6.53 -8.83 8.28
CA PHE A 57 5.66 -8.91 9.44
C PHE A 57 4.96 -7.58 9.73
N VAL A 58 5.69 -6.46 9.65
CA VAL A 58 5.08 -5.16 9.95
C VAL A 58 4.09 -4.72 8.87
N HIS A 59 4.28 -5.06 7.58
CA HIS A 59 3.30 -4.75 6.54
C HIS A 59 1.97 -5.49 6.71
N TRP A 60 1.97 -6.61 7.44
CA TRP A 60 0.74 -7.31 7.83
C TRP A 60 0.06 -6.67 9.05
N LEU A 61 0.77 -5.91 9.89
CA LEU A 61 0.20 -5.33 11.10
C LEU A 61 -1.00 -4.38 10.86
N PRO A 62 -1.05 -3.52 9.83
CA PRO A 62 -2.19 -2.64 9.57
C PRO A 62 -3.55 -3.35 9.47
N PHE A 63 -3.59 -4.65 9.16
CA PHE A 63 -4.85 -5.42 9.16
C PHE A 63 -5.53 -5.41 10.52
N VAL A 64 -4.77 -5.55 11.61
CA VAL A 64 -5.32 -5.65 12.97
C VAL A 64 -6.10 -4.38 13.35
N PRO A 65 -5.51 -3.16 13.34
CA PRO A 65 -6.26 -1.96 13.66
C PRO A 65 -7.36 -1.66 12.64
N THR A 66 -7.23 -2.05 11.37
CA THR A 66 -8.31 -1.92 10.39
C THR A 66 -9.53 -2.75 10.78
N PHE A 67 -9.36 -4.02 11.12
CA PHE A 67 -10.48 -4.86 11.56
C PHE A 67 -11.09 -4.36 12.86
N ILE A 68 -10.27 -3.87 13.81
CA ILE A 68 -10.76 -3.24 15.04
C ILE A 68 -11.61 -2.02 14.70
N LEU A 69 -11.14 -1.13 13.82
CA LEU A 69 -11.89 0.06 13.42
C LEU A 69 -13.22 -0.30 12.75
N SER A 70 -13.21 -1.21 11.78
CA SER A 70 -14.46 -1.67 11.13
C SER A 70 -15.41 -2.34 12.11
N PHE A 71 -14.89 -3.10 13.07
CA PHE A 71 -15.70 -3.70 14.13
C PHE A 71 -16.32 -2.64 15.05
N LEU A 72 -15.59 -1.60 15.42
CA LEU A 72 -16.13 -0.49 16.23
C LEU A 72 -17.22 0.27 15.47
N ILE A 73 -17.03 0.55 14.17
CA ILE A 73 -18.06 1.15 13.32
C ILE A 73 -19.31 0.28 13.26
N PHE A 74 -19.13 -1.04 13.13
CA PHE A 74 -20.24 -2.00 13.15
C PHE A 74 -20.95 -2.02 14.51
N GLN A 75 -20.20 -2.06 15.61
CA GLN A 75 -20.74 -2.13 16.97
C GLN A 75 -21.55 -0.87 17.32
N HIS A 76 -21.15 0.29 16.82
CA HIS A 76 -21.81 1.59 17.03
C HIS A 76 -22.60 2.07 15.81
N SER A 77 -23.14 1.13 15.03
CA SER A 77 -23.82 1.46 13.77
C SER A 77 -25.05 2.33 13.99
N SER A 78 -25.80 2.12 15.07
CA SER A 78 -27.02 2.88 15.37
C SER A 78 -26.73 4.32 15.77
N GLU A 79 -25.69 4.57 16.56
CA GLU A 79 -25.23 5.91 16.91
C GLU A 79 -24.72 6.65 15.67
N LEU A 80 -23.96 5.95 14.82
CA LEU A 80 -23.48 6.50 13.56
C LEU A 80 -24.61 6.74 12.56
N GLU A 81 -25.63 5.89 12.51
CA GLU A 81 -26.82 6.11 11.67
C GLU A 81 -27.54 7.39 12.09
N ALA A 82 -27.72 7.60 13.41
CA ALA A 82 -28.33 8.82 13.93
C ALA A 82 -27.50 10.08 13.60
N LEU A 83 -26.17 9.96 13.56
CA LEU A 83 -25.26 11.05 13.20
C LEU A 83 -25.24 11.34 11.69
N LEU A 84 -25.22 10.29 10.87
CA LEU A 84 -24.96 10.38 9.42
C LEU A 84 -26.24 10.45 8.59
N GLY A 85 -27.33 9.89 9.11
CA GLY A 85 -28.68 9.93 8.54
C GLY A 85 -29.11 8.69 7.76
N SER A 86 -28.24 7.69 7.52
CA SER A 86 -28.64 6.44 6.85
C SER A 86 -27.69 5.26 7.08
N ASP A 87 -28.24 4.04 7.04
CA ASP A 87 -27.48 2.78 7.06
C ASP A 87 -26.43 2.70 5.93
N MET A 88 -26.75 3.22 4.75
CA MET A 88 -25.84 3.21 3.62
C MET A 88 -24.58 4.02 3.90
N GLN A 89 -24.69 5.14 4.59
CA GLN A 89 -23.54 5.95 4.99
C GLN A 89 -22.67 5.23 6.01
N VAL A 90 -23.28 4.58 7.00
CA VAL A 90 -22.56 3.75 7.98
C VAL A 90 -21.84 2.60 7.28
N PHE A 91 -22.51 1.91 6.36
CA PHE A 91 -21.92 0.82 5.58
C PHE A 91 -20.71 1.28 4.76
N LEU A 92 -20.79 2.45 4.11
CA LEU A 92 -19.67 3.01 3.35
C LEU A 92 -18.50 3.42 4.26
N LEU A 93 -18.77 3.98 5.45
CA LEU A 93 -17.73 4.25 6.45
C LEU A 93 -17.06 2.96 6.94
N LEU A 94 -17.83 1.90 7.17
CA LEU A 94 -17.32 0.59 7.60
C LEU A 94 -16.41 -0.04 6.55
N LEU A 95 -16.82 0.02 5.28
CA LEU A 95 -16.06 -0.53 4.15
C LEU A 95 -14.78 0.24 3.85
N ALA A 96 -14.79 1.56 4.04
CA ALA A 96 -13.68 2.42 3.65
C ALA A 96 -12.30 1.98 4.16
N PRO A 97 -12.08 1.69 5.46
CA PRO A 97 -10.79 1.22 5.95
C PRO A 97 -10.45 -0.18 5.43
N LEU A 98 -11.43 -1.08 5.26
CA LEU A 98 -11.21 -2.41 4.68
C LEU A 98 -10.68 -2.29 3.24
N VAL A 99 -11.41 -1.55 2.39
CA VAL A 99 -11.05 -1.36 0.97
C VAL A 99 -9.65 -0.76 0.82
N GLN A 100 -9.28 0.21 1.67
CA GLN A 100 -7.93 0.77 1.71
C GLN A 100 -6.88 -0.28 2.11
N THR A 101 -7.09 -1.02 3.20
CA THR A 101 -6.14 -2.05 3.63
C THR A 101 -6.00 -3.19 2.61
N PHE A 102 -7.09 -3.63 1.99
CA PHE A 102 -7.04 -4.59 0.88
C PHE A 102 -6.31 -4.03 -0.34
N GLY A 103 -6.40 -2.72 -0.61
CA GLY A 103 -5.56 -2.06 -1.61
C GLY A 103 -4.06 -2.19 -1.32
N GLY A 104 -3.67 -2.14 -0.04
CA GLY A 104 -2.29 -2.38 0.40
C GLY A 104 -1.76 -3.78 0.07
N LEU A 105 -2.63 -4.80 -0.04
CA LEU A 105 -2.21 -6.16 -0.43
C LEU A 105 -1.55 -6.21 -1.79
N MET A 106 -1.88 -5.28 -2.69
CA MET A 106 -1.30 -5.24 -4.03
C MET A 106 0.21 -4.95 -3.94
N GLY A 107 0.59 -4.02 -3.06
CA GLY A 107 2.01 -3.74 -2.75
C GLY A 107 2.68 -4.91 -2.03
N ILE A 108 2.00 -5.50 -1.03
CA ILE A 108 2.52 -6.67 -0.29
C ILE A 108 2.78 -7.84 -1.24
N THR A 109 1.85 -8.14 -2.16
CA THR A 109 2.01 -9.25 -3.12
C THR A 109 3.16 -9.00 -4.08
N MET A 110 3.34 -7.76 -4.55
CA MET A 110 4.50 -7.37 -5.34
C MET A 110 5.80 -7.56 -4.55
N HIS A 111 5.84 -7.11 -3.29
CA HIS A 111 7.02 -7.30 -2.44
C HIS A 111 7.29 -8.78 -2.20
N GLU A 112 6.28 -9.61 -1.94
CA GLU A 112 6.44 -11.06 -1.78
C GLU A 112 7.05 -11.70 -3.03
N TYR A 113 6.55 -11.35 -4.21
CA TYR A 113 7.11 -11.82 -5.48
C TYR A 113 8.60 -11.45 -5.63
N GLU A 114 9.00 -10.27 -5.15
CA GLU A 114 10.39 -9.81 -5.16
C GLU A 114 11.20 -10.26 -3.92
N GLY A 115 10.63 -11.13 -3.07
CA GLY A 115 11.20 -11.64 -1.83
C GLY A 115 11.49 -10.57 -0.79
N TRP A 116 10.63 -9.56 -0.76
CA TRP A 116 10.73 -8.36 0.06
C TRP A 116 11.94 -7.48 -0.24
N GLN A 117 12.71 -7.80 -1.27
CA GLN A 117 13.87 -7.01 -1.67
C GLN A 117 13.41 -5.87 -2.59
N VAL A 118 13.85 -4.66 -2.26
CA VAL A 118 13.55 -3.46 -3.05
C VAL A 118 14.84 -3.02 -3.71
N VAL A 119 14.88 -3.13 -5.03
CA VAL A 119 16.04 -2.78 -5.87
C VAL A 119 15.57 -2.05 -7.12
N PHE A 120 16.54 -1.63 -7.95
CA PHE A 120 16.26 -1.01 -9.24
C PHE A 120 15.26 -1.81 -10.08
N PHE A 121 14.22 -1.12 -10.57
CA PHE A 121 13.20 -1.72 -11.43
C PHE A 121 13.63 -1.62 -12.89
N LYS A 122 13.42 -2.72 -13.63
CA LYS A 122 13.81 -2.82 -15.03
C LYS A 122 12.64 -3.33 -15.86
N ASN A 123 12.42 -2.72 -17.02
CA ASN A 123 11.42 -3.19 -17.97
C ASN A 123 11.86 -4.55 -18.55
N PRO A 124 11.06 -5.62 -18.37
CA PRO A 124 11.42 -6.94 -18.87
C PRO A 124 11.43 -7.06 -20.40
N LEU A 125 10.83 -6.10 -21.13
CA LEU A 125 10.83 -6.12 -22.60
C LEU A 125 11.99 -5.39 -23.25
N ASP A 126 12.64 -4.46 -22.53
CA ASP A 126 13.66 -3.60 -23.13
C ASP A 126 15.06 -4.24 -23.10
N THR A 127 15.25 -5.28 -22.30
CA THR A 127 16.56 -5.89 -22.03
C THR A 127 16.43 -7.34 -21.57
N ASP A 128 17.54 -8.08 -21.56
CA ASP A 128 17.63 -9.34 -20.80
C ASP A 128 17.36 -9.05 -19.31
N PHE A 129 16.19 -9.49 -18.84
CA PHE A 129 15.74 -9.31 -17.46
C PHE A 129 16.02 -10.57 -16.64
N GLU A 130 16.86 -10.42 -15.62
CA GLU A 130 17.11 -11.46 -14.63
C GLU A 130 16.54 -11.00 -13.27
N ILE A 131 15.59 -11.76 -12.73
CA ILE A 131 14.96 -11.47 -11.43
C ILE A 131 15.95 -11.45 -10.27
N ARG A 132 17.08 -12.16 -10.40
CA ARG A 132 18.18 -12.14 -9.41
C ARG A 132 18.86 -10.78 -9.33
N ASP A 133 18.78 -9.96 -10.38
CA ASP A 133 19.53 -8.72 -10.47
C ASP A 133 18.64 -7.50 -10.23
N PHE A 134 17.38 -7.54 -10.69
CA PHE A 134 16.48 -6.37 -10.71
C PHE A 134 15.05 -6.74 -10.27
N ASN A 135 14.26 -5.73 -9.92
CA ASN A 135 12.82 -5.88 -9.71
C ASN A 135 12.05 -5.64 -11.02
N ASN A 136 10.88 -6.24 -11.14
CA ASN A 136 10.06 -6.20 -12.35
C ASN A 136 9.22 -4.90 -12.40
N GLU A 137 9.53 -4.00 -13.34
CA GLU A 137 8.81 -2.73 -13.49
C GLU A 137 7.33 -2.93 -13.85
N TRP A 138 6.99 -3.93 -14.69
CA TRP A 138 5.60 -4.17 -15.08
C TRP A 138 4.75 -4.69 -13.93
N LEU A 139 5.33 -5.54 -13.08
CA LEU A 139 4.65 -5.98 -11.87
C LEU A 139 4.37 -4.78 -10.95
N ARG A 140 5.35 -3.87 -10.80
CA ARG A 140 5.17 -2.63 -10.04
C ARG A 140 4.06 -1.77 -10.61
N GLU A 141 4.01 -1.57 -11.92
CA GLU A 141 2.95 -0.80 -12.56
C GLU A 141 1.55 -1.38 -12.29
N VAL A 142 1.39 -2.70 -12.41
CA VAL A 142 0.11 -3.37 -12.14
C VAL A 142 -0.26 -3.27 -10.66
N ALA A 143 0.68 -3.55 -9.77
CA ALA A 143 0.47 -3.47 -8.33
C ALA A 143 0.07 -2.06 -7.90
N TYR A 144 0.77 -1.03 -8.40
CA TYR A 144 0.50 0.37 -8.11
C TYR A 144 -0.86 0.80 -8.65
N LYS A 145 -1.20 0.44 -9.90
CA LYS A 145 -2.52 0.74 -10.46
C LYS A 145 -3.65 0.21 -9.56
N LEU A 146 -3.55 -1.06 -9.15
CA LEU A 146 -4.57 -1.69 -8.31
C LEU A 146 -4.58 -1.11 -6.89
N LEU A 147 -3.40 -0.83 -6.32
CA LEU A 147 -3.25 -0.17 -5.02
C LEU A 147 -3.96 1.18 -5.04
N PHE A 148 -3.61 2.08 -5.95
CA PHE A 148 -4.18 3.43 -6.00
C PHE A 148 -5.66 3.44 -6.37
N PHE A 149 -6.11 2.50 -7.21
CA PHE A 149 -7.53 2.31 -7.47
C PHE A 149 -8.31 1.94 -6.20
N MET A 150 -7.84 0.92 -5.47
CA MET A 150 -8.50 0.46 -4.24
C MET A 150 -8.40 1.50 -3.11
N GLN A 151 -7.24 2.12 -2.91
CA GLN A 151 -7.08 3.22 -1.96
C GLN A 151 -8.04 4.37 -2.31
N GLY A 152 -8.11 4.77 -3.58
CA GLY A 152 -9.07 5.78 -4.06
C GLY A 152 -10.54 5.39 -3.83
N ALA A 153 -10.89 4.13 -4.07
CA ALA A 153 -12.23 3.62 -3.80
C ALA A 153 -12.60 3.67 -2.31
N GLY A 154 -11.66 3.37 -1.42
CA GLY A 154 -11.90 3.49 0.01
C GLY A 154 -11.97 4.94 0.50
N LEU A 155 -11.16 5.86 -0.06
CA LEU A 155 -11.27 7.30 0.20
C LEU A 155 -12.63 7.85 -0.25
N LEU A 156 -13.12 7.38 -1.40
CA LEU A 156 -14.46 7.68 -1.92
C LEU A 156 -15.54 7.13 -0.99
N ALA A 157 -15.45 5.85 -0.58
CA ALA A 157 -16.41 5.25 0.33
C ALA A 157 -16.50 6.04 1.64
N PHE A 158 -15.35 6.43 2.22
CA PHE A 158 -15.35 7.26 3.43
C PHE A 158 -16.03 8.62 3.18
N SER A 159 -15.66 9.31 2.10
CA SER A 159 -16.21 10.64 1.80
C SER A 159 -17.72 10.60 1.53
N LEU A 160 -18.20 9.55 0.84
CA LEU A 160 -19.62 9.29 0.63
C LEU A 160 -20.34 8.92 1.93
N GLY A 161 -19.70 8.17 2.81
CA GLY A 161 -20.22 7.86 4.15
C GLY A 161 -20.42 9.13 4.97
N VAL A 162 -19.44 10.03 4.98
CA VAL A 162 -19.53 11.30 5.73
C VAL A 162 -20.51 12.30 5.11
N PHE A 163 -20.40 12.57 3.81
CA PHE A 163 -21.21 13.62 3.15
C PHE A 163 -22.57 13.15 2.65
N GLY A 164 -22.82 11.84 2.70
CA GLY A 164 -24.03 11.21 2.18
C GLY A 164 -24.06 11.07 0.66
N ILE A 165 -25.03 10.27 0.20
CA ILE A 165 -25.24 10.03 -1.23
C ILE A 165 -26.26 11.05 -1.75
N ASN A 166 -25.77 12.03 -2.49
CA ASN A 166 -26.58 13.04 -3.17
C ASN A 166 -26.06 13.24 -4.60
N LYS A 167 -26.74 14.09 -5.39
CA LYS A 167 -26.38 14.30 -6.80
C LYS A 167 -24.92 14.74 -7.00
N ILE A 168 -24.38 15.57 -6.11
CA ILE A 168 -23.02 16.11 -6.21
C ILE A 168 -22.01 15.03 -5.85
N THR A 169 -22.20 14.36 -4.70
CA THR A 169 -21.26 13.34 -4.21
C THR A 169 -21.28 12.10 -5.10
N LEU A 170 -22.43 11.70 -5.63
CA LEU A 170 -22.56 10.62 -6.59
C LEU A 170 -21.89 10.96 -7.93
N LEU A 171 -22.11 12.17 -8.45
CA LEU A 171 -21.45 12.60 -9.68
C LEU A 171 -19.92 12.62 -9.52
N PHE A 172 -19.44 13.14 -8.39
CA PHE A 172 -18.02 13.12 -8.03
C PHE A 172 -17.44 11.71 -7.98
N ALA A 173 -18.16 10.77 -7.35
CA ALA A 173 -17.74 9.37 -7.27
C ALA A 173 -17.73 8.68 -8.64
N ILE A 174 -18.74 8.91 -9.48
CA ILE A 174 -18.80 8.36 -10.84
C ILE A 174 -17.65 8.89 -11.69
N ILE A 175 -17.41 10.21 -11.69
CA ILE A 175 -16.31 10.82 -12.46
C ILE A 175 -14.97 10.28 -11.96
N SER A 176 -14.76 10.20 -10.65
CA SER A 176 -13.54 9.65 -10.05
C SER A 176 -13.33 8.19 -10.48
N GLY A 177 -14.37 7.36 -10.39
CA GLY A 177 -14.32 5.94 -10.78
C GLY A 177 -14.06 5.76 -12.28
N VAL A 178 -14.72 6.54 -13.14
CA VAL A 178 -14.51 6.52 -14.59
C VAL A 178 -13.06 6.89 -14.94
N ILE A 179 -12.54 7.99 -14.42
CA ILE A 179 -11.16 8.39 -14.71
C ILE A 179 -10.16 7.38 -14.16
N ALA A 180 -10.38 6.83 -12.95
CA ALA A 180 -9.48 5.84 -12.38
C ALA A 180 -9.51 4.49 -13.13
N PHE A 181 -10.68 4.05 -13.61
CA PHE A 181 -10.83 2.72 -14.22
C PHE A 181 -10.56 2.71 -15.73
N ILE A 182 -11.15 3.65 -16.48
CA ILE A 182 -11.03 3.72 -17.95
C ILE A 182 -10.15 4.87 -18.45
N GLY A 183 -9.62 5.69 -17.56
CA GLY A 183 -8.74 6.79 -17.95
C GLY A 183 -7.45 6.32 -18.62
N PRO A 184 -6.78 7.22 -19.36
CA PRO A 184 -5.54 6.90 -20.05
C PRO A 184 -4.47 6.49 -19.04
N GLN A 185 -3.75 5.41 -19.35
CA GLN A 185 -2.66 4.91 -18.52
C GLN A 185 -1.33 5.65 -18.75
N ASN A 186 -1.25 6.47 -19.80
CA ASN A 186 -0.10 7.28 -20.16
C ASN A 186 -0.50 8.77 -20.29
N PRO A 187 0.41 9.71 -20.00
CA PRO A 187 1.76 9.50 -19.47
C PRO A 187 1.74 9.02 -18.01
N LYS A 188 2.84 8.39 -17.58
CA LYS A 188 3.08 8.08 -16.17
C LYS A 188 3.60 9.32 -15.46
N ALA A 189 3.08 9.60 -14.27
CA ALA A 189 3.81 10.41 -13.31
C ALA A 189 5.08 9.62 -12.98
N THR A 190 6.23 10.27 -13.00
CA THR A 190 7.48 9.63 -12.59
C THR A 190 8.31 10.73 -11.98
N PHE A 191 8.69 10.55 -10.72
CA PHE A 191 9.52 11.52 -10.02
C PHE A 191 10.93 10.93 -9.92
N ASN A 192 11.94 11.70 -10.29
CA ASN A 192 13.32 11.25 -10.15
C ASN A 192 13.80 11.60 -8.75
N PHE A 193 14.01 10.59 -7.91
CA PHE A 193 14.58 10.74 -6.58
C PHE A 193 15.86 9.90 -6.49
N ASN A 194 16.98 10.51 -6.10
CA ASN A 194 18.31 9.88 -6.13
C ASN A 194 18.67 9.22 -7.49
N GLY A 195 18.23 9.83 -8.60
CA GLY A 195 18.45 9.31 -9.95
C GLY A 195 17.60 8.10 -10.32
N GLN A 196 16.60 7.76 -9.50
CA GLN A 196 15.67 6.65 -9.70
C GLN A 196 14.28 7.15 -10.06
N PRO A 197 13.63 6.60 -11.12
CA PRO A 197 12.23 6.85 -11.37
C PRO A 197 11.40 6.16 -10.29
N VAL A 198 10.76 6.97 -9.44
CA VAL A 198 9.72 6.48 -8.54
C VAL A 198 8.35 6.75 -9.08
N PHE A 199 7.44 5.86 -8.69
CA PHE A 199 6.01 6.08 -8.75
C PHE A 199 5.41 6.03 -10.16
N PRO A 200 5.51 4.91 -10.91
CA PRO A 200 5.04 4.79 -12.30
C PRO A 200 3.51 4.69 -12.41
N LEU A 201 2.80 5.67 -11.85
CA LEU A 201 1.35 5.76 -11.82
C LEU A 201 0.85 6.61 -12.97
N ALA A 202 -0.27 6.25 -13.60
CA ALA A 202 -0.90 7.11 -14.61
C ALA A 202 -1.21 8.50 -14.03
N VAL A 203 -0.85 9.58 -14.74
CA VAL A 203 -1.10 10.96 -14.27
C VAL A 203 -2.59 11.19 -13.95
N SER A 204 -3.47 10.64 -14.79
CA SER A 204 -4.93 10.69 -14.60
C SER A 204 -5.35 10.10 -13.24
N MET A 205 -4.83 8.93 -12.89
CA MET A 205 -5.10 8.25 -11.62
C MET A 205 -4.50 9.02 -10.44
N LEU A 206 -3.28 9.54 -10.58
CA LEU A 206 -2.65 10.36 -9.54
C LEU A 206 -3.49 11.61 -9.20
N VAL A 207 -3.93 12.34 -10.22
CA VAL A 207 -4.76 13.54 -10.02
C VAL A 207 -6.06 13.20 -9.30
N VAL A 208 -6.77 12.15 -9.74
CA VAL A 208 -7.99 11.68 -9.07
C VAL A 208 -7.72 11.28 -7.63
N PHE A 209 -6.63 10.56 -7.39
CA PHE A 209 -6.25 10.14 -6.04
C PHE A 209 -6.00 11.33 -5.12
N ILE A 210 -5.22 12.34 -5.57
CA ILE A 210 -4.95 13.56 -4.79
C ILE A 210 -6.26 14.29 -4.47
N ILE A 211 -7.14 14.47 -5.46
CA ILE A 211 -8.44 15.13 -5.23
C ILE A 211 -9.26 14.35 -4.20
N ASN A 212 -9.31 13.02 -4.30
CA ASN A 212 -10.01 12.18 -3.32
C ASN A 212 -9.39 12.26 -1.93
N ALA A 213 -8.07 12.31 -1.81
CA ALA A 213 -7.39 12.49 -0.53
C ALA A 213 -7.71 13.85 0.12
N LEU A 214 -7.78 14.92 -0.68
CA LEU A 214 -8.17 16.25 -0.20
C LEU A 214 -9.63 16.28 0.27
N VAL A 215 -10.56 15.71 -0.51
CA VAL A 215 -11.97 15.59 -0.11
C VAL A 215 -12.11 14.75 1.16
N ASN A 216 -11.36 13.66 1.26
CA ASN A 216 -11.32 12.80 2.44
C ASN A 216 -10.80 13.55 3.67
N PHE A 217 -9.74 14.36 3.53
CA PHE A 217 -9.24 15.21 4.61
C PHE A 217 -10.31 16.18 5.13
N VAL A 218 -11.09 16.78 4.23
CA VAL A 218 -12.24 17.62 4.62
C VAL A 218 -13.34 16.79 5.29
N ALA A 219 -13.60 15.57 4.82
CA ALA A 219 -14.55 14.65 5.43
C ALA A 219 -14.17 14.29 6.88
N TYR A 220 -12.87 14.08 7.16
CA TYR A 220 -12.37 13.89 8.53
C TYR A 220 -12.72 15.07 9.44
N ILE A 221 -12.44 16.30 8.98
CA ILE A 221 -12.78 17.50 9.74
C ILE A 221 -14.29 17.57 9.98
N PHE A 222 -15.10 17.31 8.96
CA PHE A 222 -16.56 17.37 9.07
C PHE A 222 -17.12 16.34 10.07
N LEU A 223 -16.67 15.08 9.98
CA LEU A 223 -17.12 13.99 10.84
C LEU A 223 -16.78 14.24 12.32
N PHE A 224 -15.53 14.64 12.61
CA PHE A 224 -15.04 14.69 13.99
C PHE A 224 -15.17 16.06 14.66
N LYS A 225 -15.51 17.13 13.94
CA LYS A 225 -15.55 18.50 14.49
C LYS A 225 -16.38 18.59 15.77
N SER A 226 -17.62 18.10 15.75
CA SER A 226 -18.53 18.22 16.90
C SER A 226 -18.04 17.41 18.10
N ALA A 227 -17.56 16.20 17.87
CA ALA A 227 -17.01 15.32 18.90
C ALA A 227 -15.73 15.90 19.54
N LEU A 228 -14.82 16.44 18.74
CA LEU A 228 -13.61 17.11 19.24
C LEU A 228 -13.95 18.33 20.10
N VAL A 229 -14.91 19.15 19.66
CA VAL A 229 -15.38 20.31 20.46
C VAL A 229 -16.00 19.84 21.78
N ALA A 230 -16.82 18.79 21.76
CA ALA A 230 -17.43 18.23 22.97
C ALA A 230 -16.37 17.69 23.96
N ALA A 231 -15.27 17.12 23.44
CA ALA A 231 -14.14 16.64 24.22
C ALA A 231 -13.15 17.76 24.65
N ASN A 232 -13.44 19.04 24.39
CA ASN A 232 -12.53 20.17 24.58
C ASN A 232 -11.17 20.01 23.86
N LEU A 233 -11.18 19.36 22.69
CA LEU A 233 -10.01 19.13 21.86
C LEU A 233 -9.99 20.07 20.64
N PRO A 234 -8.80 20.50 20.16
CA PRO A 234 -8.72 21.32 18.96
C PRO A 234 -9.21 20.59 17.69
N ILE A 235 -10.00 21.29 16.87
CA ILE A 235 -10.57 20.74 15.62
C ILE A 235 -9.48 20.26 14.65
N PHE A 236 -8.31 20.91 14.62
CA PHE A 236 -7.23 20.52 13.72
C PHE A 236 -6.70 19.10 13.99
N LEU A 237 -6.97 18.52 15.17
CA LEU A 237 -6.60 17.14 15.47
C LEU A 237 -7.30 16.13 14.53
N ALA A 238 -8.47 16.46 13.97
CA ALA A 238 -9.14 15.62 12.97
C ALA A 238 -8.25 15.29 11.76
N GLY A 239 -7.28 16.17 11.44
CA GLY A 239 -6.34 15.96 10.35
C GLY A 239 -5.17 15.02 10.66
N ILE A 240 -4.95 14.63 11.93
CA ILE A 240 -3.78 13.82 12.32
C ILE A 240 -3.80 12.46 11.61
N ALA A 241 -4.92 11.75 11.67
CA ALA A 241 -5.06 10.44 11.04
C ALA A 241 -4.72 10.45 9.54
N PRO A 242 -5.38 11.27 8.69
CA PRO A 242 -5.07 11.30 7.26
C PRO A 242 -3.65 11.82 6.96
N ILE A 243 -3.08 12.74 7.77
CA ILE A 243 -1.69 13.18 7.59
C ILE A 243 -0.71 12.05 7.86
N LEU A 244 -0.89 11.29 8.95
CA LEU A 244 -0.01 10.17 9.28
C LEU A 244 -0.06 9.08 8.20
N LEU A 245 -1.26 8.76 7.70
CA LEU A 245 -1.41 7.81 6.59
C LEU A 245 -0.72 8.32 5.32
N MET A 246 -0.90 9.59 4.96
CA MET A 246 -0.24 10.21 3.82
C MET A 246 1.28 10.17 3.96
N LEU A 247 1.82 10.52 5.13
CA LEU A 247 3.25 10.47 5.41
C LEU A 247 3.80 9.05 5.27
N GLY A 248 3.09 8.05 5.80
CA GLY A 248 3.44 6.64 5.61
C GLY A 248 3.56 6.27 4.13
N GLY A 249 2.53 6.55 3.34
CA GLY A 249 2.52 6.27 1.90
C GLY A 249 3.62 7.01 1.12
N VAL A 250 3.93 8.26 1.47
CA VAL A 250 5.02 9.03 0.84
C VAL A 250 6.39 8.45 1.20
N ILE A 251 6.63 8.10 2.47
CA ILE A 251 7.89 7.50 2.89
C ILE A 251 8.11 6.17 2.15
N GLU A 252 7.07 5.34 2.06
CA GLU A 252 7.12 4.05 1.36
C GLU A 252 7.38 4.22 -0.14
N GLY A 253 6.46 4.89 -0.85
CA GLY A 253 6.47 4.96 -2.30
C GLY A 253 7.55 5.86 -2.90
N VAL A 254 8.16 6.75 -2.10
CA VAL A 254 9.23 7.66 -2.56
C VAL A 254 10.56 7.30 -1.93
N VAL A 255 10.65 7.33 -0.59
CA VAL A 255 11.96 7.25 0.09
C VAL A 255 12.46 5.81 0.10
N ALA A 256 11.62 4.86 0.51
CA ALA A 256 12.01 3.47 0.65
C ALA A 256 12.36 2.85 -0.70
N GLU A 257 11.52 3.09 -1.72
CA GLU A 257 11.75 2.59 -3.07
C GLU A 257 12.90 3.24 -3.83
N SER A 258 13.33 4.44 -3.46
CA SER A 258 14.50 5.09 -4.10
C SER A 258 15.84 4.79 -3.42
N THR A 259 15.80 4.46 -2.13
CA THR A 259 17.02 4.27 -1.33
C THR A 259 17.37 2.81 -1.12
N PHE A 260 16.45 1.90 -1.46
CA PHE A 260 16.60 0.44 -1.31
C PHE A 260 16.94 0.04 0.13
N ASN A 261 16.47 0.85 1.09
CA ASN A 261 16.72 0.68 2.51
C ASN A 261 15.42 0.31 3.22
N GLN A 262 15.37 -0.94 3.67
CA GLN A 262 14.24 -1.58 4.33
C GLN A 262 13.80 -0.89 5.62
N TRP A 263 14.66 -0.12 6.28
CA TRP A 263 14.28 0.66 7.46
C TRP A 263 13.29 1.79 7.14
N TRP A 264 13.28 2.29 5.90
CA TRP A 264 12.27 3.25 5.47
C TRP A 264 10.91 2.60 5.28
N HIS A 265 10.84 1.36 4.79
CA HIS A 265 9.59 0.59 4.77
C HIS A 265 9.06 0.38 6.19
N PHE A 266 9.91 -0.03 7.13
CA PHE A 266 9.52 -0.15 8.53
C PHE A 266 9.01 1.18 9.12
N THR A 267 9.68 2.29 8.79
CA THR A 267 9.27 3.63 9.22
C THR A 267 7.92 4.03 8.63
N ALA A 268 7.70 3.80 7.34
CA ALA A 268 6.42 4.07 6.68
C ALA A 268 5.27 3.34 7.39
N VAL A 269 5.46 2.05 7.69
CA VAL A 269 4.47 1.23 8.38
C VAL A 269 4.17 1.74 9.80
N ILE A 270 5.15 2.31 10.52
CA ILE A 270 4.88 2.98 11.80
C ILE A 270 3.89 4.13 11.61
N PHE A 271 4.12 5.01 10.63
CA PHE A 271 3.23 6.13 10.34
C PHE A 271 1.83 5.65 9.93
N LEU A 272 1.75 4.61 9.10
CA LEU A 272 0.47 4.00 8.71
C LEU A 272 -0.31 3.48 9.94
N ASN A 273 0.36 2.73 10.82
CA ASN A 273 -0.27 2.20 12.04
C ASN A 273 -0.67 3.31 13.01
N MET A 274 0.18 4.33 13.21
CA MET A 274 -0.17 5.49 14.03
C MET A 274 -1.39 6.23 13.47
N GLY A 275 -1.50 6.33 12.14
CA GLY A 275 -2.69 6.86 11.47
C GLY A 275 -3.94 6.07 11.79
N MET A 276 -3.89 4.73 11.69
CA MET A 276 -5.02 3.85 12.03
C MET A 276 -5.40 3.91 13.51
N VAL A 277 -4.42 3.95 14.42
CA VAL A 277 -4.68 4.12 15.86
C VAL A 277 -5.33 5.48 16.15
N ALA A 278 -4.87 6.55 15.48
CA ALA A 278 -5.50 7.86 15.59
C ALA A 278 -6.96 7.84 15.08
N GLN A 279 -7.24 7.12 13.99
CA GLN A 279 -8.62 6.92 13.52
C GLN A 279 -9.48 6.22 14.58
N ILE A 280 -9.01 5.10 15.13
CA ILE A 280 -9.72 4.36 16.19
C ILE A 280 -10.04 5.28 17.37
N TYR A 281 -9.06 6.05 17.83
CA TYR A 281 -9.25 7.01 18.91
C TYR A 281 -10.32 8.05 18.58
N PHE A 282 -10.28 8.66 17.38
CA PHE A 282 -11.26 9.68 16.99
C PHE A 282 -12.67 9.12 16.79
N PHE A 283 -12.81 7.90 16.25
CA PHE A 283 -14.09 7.21 16.20
C PHE A 283 -14.63 6.98 17.61
N GLY A 284 -13.76 6.63 18.57
CA GLY A 284 -14.09 6.54 19.99
C GLY A 284 -14.69 7.79 20.63
N LEU A 285 -14.61 8.96 19.98
CA LEU A 285 -15.22 10.21 20.43
C LEU A 285 -16.63 10.44 19.87
N LEU A 286 -17.08 9.63 18.91
CA LEU A 286 -18.38 9.80 18.24
C LEU A 286 -19.57 9.23 19.03
N TRP A 287 -19.31 8.51 20.13
CA TRP A 287 -20.31 7.84 20.96
C TRP A 287 -20.06 8.04 22.45
#